data_AF-A0A517ZK76-F1
#
_entry.id   AF-A0A517ZK76-F1
#
_cell.length_a   1.000
_cell.length_b   1.000
_cell.length_c   1.000
_cell.angle_alpha   90.00
_cell.angle_beta   90.00
_cell.angle_gamma   90.00
#
_symmetry.space_group_name_H-M   'P 1'
#
loop_
_entity.id
_entity.type
_entity.pdbx_description
1 polymer ?
#
loop_
_entity_poly.entity_id
_entity_poly.type
_entity_poly.pdbx_seq_one_letter_code
_entity_poly.pdbx_strand_id
1 'polypeptide(L)'
;MLLVNLSGTPPTHTPTPWIIDGSTIRDQEHHAIVELAGDNLPPKQVAANASLIATAPILLELAHDYEATCVDRLGLLREEEYQWRDPAELRHMIGHWTVQLEDVRQVIAQAQGVKDA
;
A
#
# COMPACT_ATOMS: atom_id res chain seq x y z
N MET A 1 -49.80 -9.47 -16.13
CA MET A 1 -49.05 -8.22 -16.35
C MET A 1 -48.97 -7.48 -15.02
N LEU A 2 -47.80 -7.53 -14.37
CA LEU A 2 -47.38 -6.68 -13.26
C LEU A 2 -45.85 -6.72 -13.25
N LEU A 3 -45.23 -5.56 -13.45
CA LEU A 3 -43.79 -5.37 -13.60
C LEU A 3 -43.16 -4.99 -12.25
N VAL A 4 -42.13 -5.76 -11.86
CA VAL A 4 -40.83 -5.36 -11.25
C VAL A 4 -40.82 -4.47 -9.99
N ASN A 5 -40.20 -4.96 -8.92
CA ASN A 5 -38.90 -4.43 -8.46
C ASN A 5 -38.22 -5.33 -7.43
N LEU A 6 -37.17 -6.05 -7.85
CA LEU A 6 -36.17 -6.66 -6.97
C LEU A 6 -34.94 -5.74 -6.97
N SER A 7 -35.07 -4.56 -6.37
CA SER A 7 -33.95 -3.65 -6.13
C SER A 7 -33.55 -3.70 -4.66
N GLY A 8 -32.96 -4.81 -4.24
CA GLY A 8 -32.19 -4.89 -3.01
C GLY A 8 -30.72 -4.77 -3.36
N THR A 9 -30.18 -3.55 -3.38
CA THR A 9 -28.73 -3.36 -3.39
C THR A 9 -28.16 -4.00 -2.12
N PRO A 10 -27.13 -4.87 -2.18
CA PRO A 10 -26.42 -5.28 -0.98
C PRO A 10 -25.87 -4.03 -0.30
N PRO A 11 -25.82 -3.95 1.05
CA PRO A 11 -25.29 -2.77 1.72
C PRO A 11 -23.86 -2.55 1.23
N THR A 12 -23.65 -1.42 0.56
CA THR A 12 -22.35 -0.98 0.09
C THR A 12 -21.51 -0.70 1.32
N HIS A 13 -20.71 -1.67 1.75
CA HIS A 13 -19.63 -1.41 2.69
C HIS A 13 -18.61 -0.54 1.96
N THR A 14 -18.73 0.77 2.08
CA THR A 14 -17.64 1.68 1.77
C THR A 14 -16.60 1.46 2.86
N PRO A 15 -15.38 0.95 2.56
CA PRO A 15 -14.33 0.96 3.55
C PRO A 15 -14.03 2.43 3.84
N THR A 16 -14.35 2.89 5.05
CA THR A 16 -13.88 4.19 5.53
C THR A 16 -12.35 4.20 5.39
N PRO A 17 -11.76 5.21 4.73
CA PRO A 17 -10.32 5.32 4.69
C PRO A 17 -9.84 5.48 6.14
N TRP A 18 -8.95 4.60 6.58
CA TRP A 18 -8.23 4.77 7.84
C TRP A 18 -7.26 5.92 7.64
N ILE A 19 -7.75 7.15 7.85
CA ILE A 19 -6.92 8.35 7.81
C ILE A 19 -6.02 8.30 9.04
N ILE A 20 -4.78 7.83 8.86
CA ILE A 20 -3.70 8.11 9.80
C ILE A 20 -3.21 9.50 9.42
N ASP A 21 -3.74 10.51 10.11
CA ASP A 21 -3.26 11.89 9.95
C ASP A 21 -1.83 11.99 10.49
N GLY A 22 -0.85 12.02 9.58
CA GLY A 22 0.57 12.23 9.88
C GLY A 22 0.92 13.66 10.31
N SER A 23 -0.05 14.50 10.69
CA SER A 23 0.18 15.84 11.26
C SER A 23 0.80 15.82 12.66
N THR A 24 0.88 14.65 13.29
CA THR A 24 1.21 14.51 14.71
C THR A 24 2.64 14.05 15.01
N ILE A 25 3.48 13.81 14.00
CA ILE A 25 4.84 13.25 14.20
C ILE A 25 5.85 14.29 14.70
N ARG A 26 5.52 15.58 14.75
CA ARG A 26 6.45 16.64 15.15
C ARG A 26 5.80 17.67 16.06
N ASP A 27 5.62 17.32 17.32
CA ASP A 27 5.80 18.30 18.41
C ASP A 27 6.09 17.57 19.72
N GLN A 28 6.94 18.16 20.56
CA GLN A 28 7.38 17.62 21.86
C GLN A 28 6.23 17.29 22.84
N GLU A 29 4.99 17.66 22.51
CA GLU A 29 3.77 17.27 23.24
C GLU A 29 3.32 15.82 22.96
N HIS A 30 3.92 15.14 21.97
CA HIS A 30 3.51 13.78 21.58
C HIS A 30 3.83 12.66 22.58
N HIS A 31 4.66 12.92 23.59
CA HIS A 31 4.83 11.97 24.68
C HIS A 31 3.57 11.83 25.54
N ALA A 32 2.73 12.86 25.63
CA ALA A 32 1.50 12.80 26.41
C ALA A 32 0.33 12.12 25.66
N ILE A 33 0.29 12.23 24.33
CA ILE A 33 -0.82 11.66 23.53
C ILE A 33 -0.71 10.15 23.39
N VAL A 34 0.50 9.57 23.34
CA VAL A 34 0.66 8.11 23.32
C VAL A 34 0.28 7.49 24.68
N GLU A 35 0.56 8.17 25.79
CA GLU A 35 0.10 7.75 27.12
C GLU A 35 -1.43 7.91 27.28
N LEU A 36 -2.04 9.02 26.82
CA LEU A 36 -3.49 9.27 26.94
C LEU A 36 -4.37 8.52 25.92
N ALA A 37 -3.85 8.18 24.74
CA ALA A 37 -4.58 7.43 23.72
C ALA A 37 -4.44 5.90 23.88
N GLY A 38 -3.34 5.43 24.48
CA GLY A 38 -3.18 4.01 24.86
C GLY A 38 -4.27 3.56 25.86
N ASP A 39 -4.69 4.46 26.75
CA ASP A 39 -5.69 4.20 27.78
C ASP A 39 -7.14 4.12 27.27
N ASN A 40 -7.43 4.62 26.05
CA ASN A 40 -8.79 4.68 25.49
C ASN A 40 -9.01 3.79 24.26
N LEU A 41 -7.98 3.12 23.74
CA LEU A 41 -8.14 2.15 22.66
C LEU A 41 -8.64 0.81 23.24
N PRO A 42 -9.67 0.18 22.64
CA PRO A 42 -10.05 -1.17 23.01
C PRO A 42 -8.82 -2.10 22.98
N PRO A 43 -8.65 -3.02 23.95
CA PRO A 43 -7.45 -3.87 24.04
C PRO A 43 -7.10 -4.62 22.74
N LYS A 44 -8.12 -4.97 21.95
CA LYS A 44 -7.97 -5.60 20.63
C LYS A 44 -7.26 -4.70 19.61
N GLN A 45 -7.51 -3.39 19.65
CA GLN A 45 -6.87 -2.41 18.76
C GLN A 45 -5.43 -2.13 19.19
N VAL A 46 -5.15 -2.07 20.49
CA VAL A 46 -3.78 -1.97 21.01
C VAL A 46 -2.95 -3.18 20.58
N ALA A 47 -3.48 -4.39 20.71
CA ALA A 47 -2.82 -5.61 20.28
C ALA A 47 -2.58 -5.65 18.75
N ALA A 48 -3.55 -5.19 17.95
CA ALA A 48 -3.41 -5.09 16.50
C ALA A 48 -2.33 -4.07 16.09
N ASN A 49 -2.31 -2.90 16.72
CA ASN A 49 -1.31 -1.86 16.47
C ASN A 49 0.09 -2.34 16.85
N ALA A 50 0.25 -2.99 18.01
CA ALA A 50 1.52 -3.58 18.42
C ALA A 50 2.01 -4.65 17.43
N SER A 51 1.11 -5.49 16.92
CA SER A 51 1.42 -6.49 15.90
C SER A 51 1.85 -5.84 14.58
N LEU A 52 1.16 -4.78 14.14
CA LEU A 52 1.50 -4.03 12.94
C LEU A 52 2.87 -3.37 13.06
N ILE A 53 3.17 -2.73 14.19
CA ILE A 53 4.47 -2.12 14.47
C ILE A 53 5.58 -3.19 14.46
N ALA A 54 5.33 -4.34 15.08
CA ALA A 54 6.31 -5.43 15.12
C ALA A 54 6.56 -6.04 13.73
N THR A 55 5.55 -6.07 12.85
CA THR A 55 5.66 -6.65 11.50
C THR A 55 6.13 -5.63 10.46
N ALA A 56 6.06 -4.33 10.75
CA ALA A 56 6.41 -3.27 9.81
C ALA A 56 7.83 -3.39 9.20
N PRO A 57 8.90 -3.76 9.95
CA PRO A 57 10.22 -3.94 9.35
C PRO A 57 10.25 -5.05 8.29
N ILE A 58 9.59 -6.18 8.56
CA ILE A 58 9.51 -7.32 7.63
C ILE A 58 8.74 -6.93 6.36
N LEU A 59 7.65 -6.17 6.52
CA LEU A 59 6.87 -5.67 5.39
C LEU A 59 7.67 -4.68 4.54
N LEU A 60 8.51 -3.85 5.17
CA LEU A 60 9.38 -2.91 4.47
C LEU A 60 10.52 -3.62 3.72
N GLU A 61 11.14 -4.64 4.33
CA GLU A 61 12.11 -5.51 3.65
C GLU A 61 11.47 -6.17 2.43
N LEU A 62 10.25 -6.72 2.58
CA LEU A 62 9.53 -7.33 1.46
C LEU A 62 9.21 -6.32 0.35
N ALA A 63 8.90 -5.06 0.70
CA ALA A 63 8.69 -4.01 -0.28
C ALA A 63 9.96 -3.70 -1.07
N HIS A 64 11.13 -3.65 -0.41
CA HIS A 64 12.41 -3.47 -1.10
C HIS A 64 12.77 -4.64 -2.01
N ASP A 65 12.54 -5.88 -1.57
CA ASP A 65 12.75 -7.06 -2.41
C ASP A 65 11.84 -7.05 -3.65
N TYR A 66 10.60 -6.59 -3.46
CA TYR A 66 9.64 -6.45 -4.55
C TYR A 66 10.03 -5.32 -5.52
N GLU A 67 10.56 -4.19 -5.02
CA GLU A 67 11.12 -3.12 -5.84
C GLU A 67 12.26 -3.66 -6.73
N ALA A 68 13.22 -4.37 -6.14
CA ALA A 68 14.33 -4.98 -6.87
C ALA A 68 13.82 -5.94 -7.97
N THR A 69 12.82 -6.76 -7.63
CA THR A 69 12.18 -7.66 -8.60
C THR A 69 11.57 -6.90 -9.78
N CYS A 70 10.88 -5.78 -9.54
CA CYS A 70 10.28 -4.98 -10.59
C CYS A 70 11.35 -4.36 -11.51
N VAL A 71 12.44 -3.86 -10.93
CA VAL A 71 13.58 -3.32 -11.68
C VAL A 71 14.22 -4.39 -12.56
N ASP A 72 14.48 -5.58 -12.00
CA ASP A 72 15.06 -6.70 -12.74
C ASP A 72 14.16 -7.13 -13.91
N ARG A 73 12.84 -7.25 -13.68
CA ARG A 73 11.89 -7.61 -14.73
C ARG A 73 11.83 -6.58 -15.83
N LEU A 74 11.83 -5.28 -15.50
CA LEU A 74 11.89 -4.22 -16.50
C LEU A 74 13.22 -4.21 -17.27
N GLY A 75 14.32 -4.53 -16.61
CA GLY A 75 15.63 -4.70 -17.25
C GLY A 75 15.59 -5.78 -18.33
N LEU A 76 15.16 -6.97 -17.94
CA LEU A 76 15.02 -8.12 -18.86
C LEU A 76 14.11 -7.79 -20.05
N LEU A 77 12.95 -7.18 -19.82
CA LEU A 77 12.00 -6.85 -20.90
C LEU A 77 12.52 -5.81 -21.90
N ARG A 78 13.59 -5.08 -21.57
CA ARG A 78 14.22 -4.09 -22.46
C ARG A 78 15.40 -4.65 -23.23
N GLU A 79 15.82 -5.88 -22.95
CA GLU A 79 16.91 -6.54 -23.68
C GLU A 79 16.48 -6.88 -25.11
N GLU A 80 17.40 -6.69 -26.06
CA GLU A 80 17.17 -6.98 -27.48
C GLU A 80 16.83 -8.46 -27.72
N GLU A 81 17.22 -9.35 -26.81
CA GLU A 81 16.92 -10.78 -26.84
C GLU A 81 15.43 -11.10 -26.71
N TYR A 82 14.57 -10.16 -26.30
CA TYR A 82 13.12 -10.34 -26.21
C TYR A 82 12.34 -9.81 -27.41
N GLN A 83 13.02 -9.40 -28.49
CA GLN A 83 12.38 -8.96 -29.73
C GLN A 83 11.56 -10.05 -30.46
N TRP A 84 11.66 -11.33 -30.04
CA TRP A 84 10.80 -12.40 -30.54
C TRP A 84 9.38 -12.38 -29.97
N ARG A 85 9.13 -11.65 -28.86
CA ARG A 85 7.78 -11.52 -28.30
C ARG A 85 6.91 -10.60 -29.15
N ASP A 86 5.60 -10.84 -29.07
CA ASP A 86 4.63 -9.92 -29.65
C ASP A 86 4.80 -8.50 -29.05
N PRO A 87 4.88 -7.44 -29.88
CA PRO A 87 5.08 -6.09 -29.38
C PRO A 87 3.97 -5.57 -28.46
N ALA A 88 2.72 -6.05 -28.61
CA ALA A 88 1.62 -5.63 -27.73
C ALA A 88 1.73 -6.32 -26.37
N GLU A 89 2.08 -7.60 -26.34
CA GLU A 89 2.39 -8.32 -25.09
C GLU A 89 3.56 -7.64 -24.35
N LEU A 90 4.64 -7.31 -25.06
CA LEU A 90 5.81 -6.67 -24.47
C LEU A 90 5.45 -5.31 -23.84
N ARG A 91 4.68 -4.46 -24.55
CA ARG A 91 4.20 -3.19 -24.01
C ARG A 91 3.31 -3.37 -22.79
N HIS A 92 2.43 -4.37 -22.81
CA HIS A 92 1.56 -4.67 -21.68
C HIS A 92 2.37 -5.07 -20.44
N MET A 93 3.36 -5.96 -20.60
CA MET A 93 4.23 -6.39 -19.50
C MET A 93 5.07 -5.22 -18.95
N ILE A 94 5.65 -4.40 -19.82
CA ILE A 94 6.41 -3.22 -19.41
C ILE A 94 5.50 -2.27 -18.62
N GLY A 95 4.28 -2.01 -19.11
CA GLY A 95 3.31 -1.18 -18.41
C GLY A 95 2.97 -1.74 -17.02
N HIS A 96 2.68 -3.04 -16.94
CA HIS A 96 2.37 -3.71 -15.67
C HIS A 96 3.50 -3.54 -14.64
N TRP A 97 4.74 -3.88 -15.00
CA TRP A 97 5.88 -3.79 -14.07
C TRP A 97 6.26 -2.35 -13.74
N THR A 98 5.99 -1.39 -14.64
CA THR A 98 6.20 0.04 -14.36
C THR A 98 5.22 0.53 -13.28
N VAL A 99 3.94 0.16 -13.38
CA VAL A 99 2.94 0.51 -12.36
C VAL A 99 3.28 -0.11 -11.02
N GLN A 100 3.64 -1.41 -10.99
CA GLN A 100 4.03 -2.08 -9.74
C GLN A 100 5.27 -1.42 -9.10
N LEU A 101 6.23 -0.96 -9.91
CA LEU A 101 7.41 -0.25 -9.42
C LEU A 101 7.06 1.11 -8.81
N GLU A 102 6.12 1.84 -9.39
CA GLU A 102 5.64 3.11 -8.84
C GLU A 102 4.90 2.91 -7.51
N ASP A 103 3.98 1.94 -7.47
CA ASP A 103 3.20 1.59 -6.27
C ASP A 103 4.12 1.21 -5.10
N VAL A 104 5.11 0.33 -5.32
CA VAL A 104 6.01 -0.12 -4.25
C VAL A 104 6.93 1.01 -3.76
N ARG A 105 7.39 1.90 -4.65
CA ARG A 105 8.17 3.08 -4.25
C ARG A 105 7.36 4.04 -3.42
N GLN A 106 6.09 4.22 -3.74
CA GLN A 106 5.19 5.04 -2.93
C GLN A 106 5.02 4.44 -1.53
N VAL A 107 4.85 3.11 -1.42
CA VAL A 107 4.78 2.41 -0.13
C VAL A 107 6.05 2.60 0.70
N ILE A 108 7.23 2.44 0.08
CA ILE A 108 8.53 2.64 0.74
C ILE A 108 8.67 4.09 1.21
N ALA A 109 8.35 5.07 0.36
CA ALA A 109 8.43 6.49 0.70
C ALA A 109 7.50 6.85 1.88
N GLN A 110 6.27 6.35 1.86
CA GLN A 110 5.31 6.51 2.96
C GLN A 110 5.82 5.87 4.25
N ALA A 111 6.37 4.67 4.19
CA ALA A 111 6.92 3.97 5.35
C ALA A 111 8.14 4.70 5.96
N GLN A 112 8.95 5.36 5.13
CA GLN A 112 10.12 6.14 5.56
C GLN A 112 9.78 7.58 5.98
N GLY A 113 8.51 7.99 5.87
CA GLY A 113 8.07 9.36 6.21
C GLY A 113 8.51 10.42 5.21
N VAL A 114 8.87 10.02 3.98
CA VAL A 114 9.18 10.95 2.89
C VAL A 114 7.86 11.34 2.23
N LYS A 115 7.33 12.52 2.59
CA LYS A 115 6.21 13.14 1.89
C LYS A 115 6.73 13.75 0.60
N ASP A 116 6.40 13.10 -0.52
CA ASP A 116 6.50 13.58 -1.90
C ASP A 116 7.92 13.98 -2.39
N ALA A 117 8.43 13.24 -3.39
CA ALA A 117 9.52 13.67 -4.26
C ALA A 117 8.95 14.07 -5.62
#